data_AF-A0A6B3R6I7-F1
#
_entry.id   AF-A0A6B3R6I7-F1
#
_cell.length_a   1.000
_cell.length_b   1.000
_cell.length_c   1.000
_cell.angle_alpha   90.00
_cell.angle_beta   90.00
_cell.angle_gamma   90.00
#
_symmetry.space_group_name_H-M   'P 1'
#
loop_
_entity.id
_entity.type
_entity.pdbx_description
1 polymer ?
#
loop_
_entity_poly.entity_id
_entity_poly.type
_entity_poly.pdbx_seq_one_letter_code
_entity_poly.pdbx_strand_id
1 'polypeptide(L)'
;MTTLLLKLLLAHFLGDFVFQPYRWVKSKEQKAAKSTYFWFHIGVHVLLMFLFTGFERSLIPIVIGVGISHVVIDLLKIKLQNRCSAIPLFFGDQVLHLLAILAAVGLYFTWDWSNLLQLQDKWLVLILAIVLLTSVSGMMMKVLLSKWDLNHFEGEALEKAGWYKGVLERLFIFGFVFSGHWAGIGFLIAAKSIFRFNDLSKSKDRKLTEYVLIGTLLSYGLAMLIAFACLQLWYYVQ
;
A
#
# COMPACT_ATOMS: atom_id res chain seq x y z
N MET A 1 -11.96 -4.73 -19.19
CA MET A 1 -12.34 -4.35 -17.81
C MET A 1 -11.20 -4.59 -16.81
N THR A 2 -10.69 -5.83 -16.68
CA THR A 2 -9.69 -6.21 -15.68
C THR A 2 -8.34 -5.49 -15.81
N THR A 3 -7.79 -5.37 -17.01
CA THR A 3 -6.56 -4.59 -17.27
C THR A 3 -6.71 -3.12 -16.88
N LEU A 4 -7.88 -2.52 -17.17
CA LEU A 4 -8.16 -1.14 -16.76
C LEU A 4 -8.22 -1.02 -15.23
N LEU A 5 -8.88 -1.95 -14.55
CA LEU A 5 -8.92 -1.98 -13.09
C LEU A 5 -7.51 -2.02 -12.50
N LEU A 6 -6.64 -2.91 -12.98
CA LEU A 6 -5.25 -2.98 -12.54
C LEU A 6 -4.48 -1.68 -12.80
N LYS A 7 -4.68 -1.04 -13.96
CA LYS A 7 -4.07 0.25 -14.31
C LYS A 7 -4.49 1.36 -13.33
N LEU A 8 -5.78 1.44 -13.00
CA LEU A 8 -6.31 2.43 -12.06
C LEU A 8 -5.86 2.16 -10.62
N LEU A 9 -5.83 0.89 -10.19
CA LEU A 9 -5.27 0.50 -8.90
C LEU A 9 -3.78 0.89 -8.79
N LEU A 10 -3.00 0.64 -9.84
CA LEU A 10 -1.59 0.99 -9.86
C LEU A 10 -1.40 2.52 -9.82
N ALA A 11 -2.18 3.28 -10.60
CA ALA A 11 -2.17 4.74 -10.56
C ALA A 11 -2.51 5.28 -9.15
N HIS A 12 -3.51 4.70 -8.50
CA HIS A 12 -3.89 5.02 -7.12
C HIS A 12 -2.75 4.78 -6.13
N PHE A 13 -2.23 3.55 -6.09
CA PHE A 13 -1.19 3.20 -5.11
C PHE A 13 0.12 3.97 -5.35
N LEU A 14 0.49 4.21 -6.61
CA LEU A 14 1.64 5.07 -6.93
C LEU A 14 1.41 6.51 -6.46
N GLY A 15 0.23 7.07 -6.72
CA GLY A 15 -0.10 8.44 -6.31
C GLY A 15 -0.09 8.64 -4.78
N ASP A 16 -0.72 7.73 -4.05
CA ASP A 16 -0.86 7.82 -2.58
C ASP A 16 0.43 7.46 -1.83
N PHE A 17 1.16 6.42 -2.26
CA PHE A 17 2.23 5.84 -1.45
C PHE A 17 3.64 6.07 -1.99
N VAL A 18 3.78 6.42 -3.26
CA VAL A 18 5.09 6.65 -3.89
C VAL A 18 5.32 8.14 -4.17
N PHE A 19 4.32 8.81 -4.74
CA PHE A 19 4.43 10.19 -5.21
C PHE A 19 3.79 11.23 -4.30
N GLN A 20 3.45 10.87 -3.06
CA GLN A 20 2.98 11.80 -2.04
C GLN A 20 4.03 11.98 -0.91
N PRO A 21 4.89 13.01 -0.98
CA PRO A 21 5.84 13.30 0.07
C PRO A 21 5.19 13.68 1.41
N TYR A 22 5.84 13.37 2.53
CA TYR A 22 5.37 13.71 3.88
C TYR A 22 5.06 15.22 4.06
N ARG A 23 5.84 16.11 3.42
CA ARG A 23 5.59 17.56 3.46
C ARG A 23 4.22 17.94 2.88
N TRP A 24 3.75 17.23 1.85
CA TRP A 24 2.45 17.47 1.23
C TRP A 24 1.33 17.06 2.17
N VAL A 25 1.47 15.89 2.80
CA VAL A 25 0.54 15.37 3.81
C VAL A 25 0.38 16.39 4.95
N LYS A 26 1.49 16.81 5.57
CA LYS A 26 1.47 17.79 6.66
C LYS A 26 0.79 19.11 6.27
N SER A 27 1.02 19.60 5.05
CA SER A 27 0.38 20.84 4.57
C SER A 27 -1.11 20.66 4.30
N LYS A 28 -1.55 19.54 3.70
CA LYS A 28 -2.97 19.30 3.42
C LYS A 28 -3.77 19.02 4.69
N GLU A 29 -3.20 18.35 5.69
CA GLU A 29 -3.87 18.14 6.99
C GLU A 29 -4.13 19.46 7.74
N GLN A 30 -3.27 20.46 7.56
CA GLN A 30 -3.41 21.78 8.20
C GLN A 30 -4.32 22.75 7.43
N LYS A 31 -4.23 22.76 6.10
CA LYS A 31 -4.88 23.78 5.25
C LYS A 31 -6.02 23.23 4.38
N ALA A 32 -6.25 21.92 4.37
CA ALA A 32 -7.21 21.24 3.52
C ALA A 32 -7.08 21.68 2.05
N ALA A 33 -8.20 21.98 1.37
CA ALA A 33 -8.24 22.47 -0.01
C ALA A 33 -7.50 23.81 -0.25
N LYS A 34 -7.13 24.54 0.81
CA LYS A 34 -6.29 25.76 0.69
C LYS A 34 -4.80 25.44 0.53
N SER A 35 -4.40 24.19 0.74
CA SER A 35 -3.03 23.73 0.49
C SER A 35 -2.79 23.60 -1.01
N THR A 36 -1.77 24.26 -1.55
CA THR A 36 -1.34 24.03 -2.95
C THR A 36 -0.92 22.57 -3.18
N TYR A 37 -0.32 21.93 -2.16
CA TYR A 37 0.07 20.53 -2.20
C TYR A 37 -1.12 19.56 -2.26
N PHE A 38 -2.31 19.98 -1.81
CA PHE A 38 -3.53 19.17 -2.02
C PHE A 38 -3.80 19.04 -3.52
N TRP A 39 -3.79 20.15 -4.26
CA TRP A 39 -4.04 20.14 -5.71
C TRP A 39 -2.90 19.50 -6.52
N PHE A 40 -1.64 19.63 -6.10
CA PHE A 40 -0.55 18.88 -6.72
C PHE A 40 -0.72 17.37 -6.57
N HIS A 41 -1.15 16.89 -5.39
CA HIS A 41 -1.45 15.48 -5.19
C HIS A 41 -2.57 14.99 -6.13
N ILE A 42 -3.69 15.71 -6.20
CA ILE A 42 -4.78 15.38 -7.13
C ILE A 42 -4.29 15.40 -8.59
N GLY A 43 -3.47 16.39 -8.96
CA GLY A 43 -2.85 16.47 -10.28
C GLY A 43 -1.99 15.27 -10.62
N VAL A 44 -1.22 14.74 -9.66
CA VAL A 44 -0.44 13.50 -9.81
C VAL A 44 -1.37 12.31 -10.08
N HIS A 45 -2.47 12.15 -9.34
CA HIS A 45 -3.42 11.06 -9.58
C HIS A 45 -4.03 11.12 -10.98
N VAL A 46 -4.53 12.30 -11.37
CA VAL A 46 -5.12 12.51 -12.70
C VAL A 46 -4.11 12.25 -13.81
N LEU A 47 -2.87 12.75 -13.65
CA LEU A 47 -1.79 12.51 -14.60
C LEU A 47 -1.45 11.02 -14.72
N LEU A 48 -1.26 10.31 -13.60
CA LEU A 48 -0.98 8.88 -13.61
C LEU A 48 -2.11 8.09 -14.29
N MET A 49 -3.38 8.39 -13.97
CA MET A 49 -4.51 7.73 -14.61
C MET A 49 -4.51 7.98 -16.13
N PHE A 50 -4.22 9.20 -16.60
CA PHE A 50 -4.11 9.48 -18.04
C PHE A 50 -2.95 8.73 -18.71
N LEU A 51 -1.79 8.67 -18.05
CA LEU A 51 -0.62 7.93 -18.57
C LEU A 51 -0.92 6.43 -18.69
N PHE A 52 -1.50 5.81 -17.66
CA PHE A 52 -1.82 4.37 -17.69
C PHE A 52 -2.96 4.03 -18.67
N THR A 53 -3.93 4.94 -18.86
CA THR A 53 -5.01 4.78 -19.84
C THR A 53 -4.60 5.17 -21.26
N GLY A 54 -3.37 5.64 -21.48
CA GLY A 54 -2.86 6.00 -22.81
C GLY A 54 -3.61 7.18 -23.45
N PHE A 55 -4.19 8.06 -22.63
CA PHE A 55 -5.03 9.18 -23.09
C PHE A 55 -6.21 8.76 -23.98
N GLU A 56 -6.71 7.53 -23.81
CA GLU A 56 -7.85 7.03 -24.58
C GLU A 56 -9.10 7.88 -24.26
N ARG A 57 -9.67 8.54 -25.30
CA ARG A 57 -10.77 9.49 -25.12
C ARG A 57 -12.03 8.87 -24.52
N SER A 58 -12.27 7.60 -24.85
CA SER A 58 -13.39 6.79 -24.33
C SER A 58 -13.34 6.68 -22.79
N LEU A 59 -12.14 6.68 -22.19
CA LEU A 59 -11.90 6.46 -20.76
C LEU A 59 -11.86 7.76 -19.94
N ILE A 60 -11.92 8.93 -20.59
CA ILE A 60 -11.95 10.24 -19.91
C ILE A 60 -13.02 10.32 -18.80
N PRO A 61 -14.28 9.85 -19.00
CA PRO A 61 -15.30 9.89 -17.96
C PRO A 61 -14.91 9.13 -16.69
N ILE A 62 -14.20 8.00 -16.83
CA ILE A 62 -13.72 7.20 -15.69
C ILE A 62 -12.63 7.96 -14.94
N VAL A 63 -11.65 8.53 -15.67
CA VAL A 63 -10.56 9.32 -15.07
C VAL A 63 -11.10 10.52 -14.28
N ILE A 64 -12.07 11.23 -14.85
CA ILE A 64 -12.73 12.36 -14.18
C ILE A 64 -13.53 11.88 -12.97
N GLY A 65 -14.33 10.83 -13.12
CA GLY A 65 -15.14 10.29 -12.03
C GLY A 65 -14.29 9.83 -10.83
N VAL A 66 -13.22 9.08 -11.09
CA VAL A 66 -12.26 8.66 -10.06
C VAL A 66 -11.54 9.88 -9.46
N GLY A 67 -11.09 10.84 -10.29
CA GLY A 67 -10.43 12.05 -9.80
C GLY A 67 -11.31 12.90 -8.87
N ILE A 68 -12.59 13.09 -9.22
CA ILE A 68 -13.56 13.79 -8.36
C ILE A 68 -13.78 13.01 -7.06
N SER A 69 -13.95 11.69 -7.14
CA SER A 69 -14.14 10.86 -5.95
C SER A 69 -12.94 10.95 -5.01
N HIS A 70 -11.71 10.97 -5.55
CA HIS A 70 -10.47 11.11 -4.78
C HIS A 70 -10.48 12.43 -3.99
N VAL A 71 -10.77 13.57 -4.66
CA VAL A 71 -10.92 14.88 -3.98
C VAL A 71 -11.92 14.81 -2.83
N VAL A 72 -13.08 14.19 -3.03
CA VAL A 72 -14.13 14.09 -2.01
C VAL A 72 -13.68 13.24 -0.82
N ILE A 73 -13.08 12.08 -1.07
CA ILE A 73 -12.62 11.15 -0.03
C ILE A 73 -11.48 11.79 0.77
N ASP A 74 -10.52 12.40 0.10
CA ASP A 74 -9.34 13.01 0.72
C ASP A 74 -9.75 14.21 1.62
N LEU A 75 -10.74 15.00 1.20
CA LEU A 75 -11.34 16.06 2.04
C LEU A 75 -12.15 15.49 3.21
N LEU A 76 -12.88 14.40 3.01
CA LEU A 76 -13.62 13.72 4.08
C LEU A 76 -12.65 13.21 5.16
N LYS A 77 -11.54 12.59 4.75
CA LYS A 77 -10.47 12.12 5.64
C LYS A 77 -9.94 13.26 6.51
N ILE A 78 -9.61 14.41 5.91
CA ILE A 78 -9.11 15.59 6.64
C ILE A 78 -10.16 16.10 7.65
N LYS A 79 -11.45 16.12 7.28
CA LYS A 79 -12.52 16.52 8.21
C LYS A 79 -12.69 15.57 9.39
N LEU A 80 -12.45 14.28 9.19
CA LEU A 80 -12.59 13.24 10.22
C LEU A 80 -11.32 13.02 11.04
N GLN A 81 -10.18 13.62 10.68
CA GLN A 81 -8.89 13.39 11.32
C GLN A 81 -8.88 13.71 12.83
N ASN A 82 -9.71 14.66 13.27
CA ASN A 82 -9.83 15.03 14.68
C ASN A 82 -10.86 14.17 15.45
N ARG A 83 -11.64 13.34 14.74
CA ARG A 83 -12.72 12.51 15.32
C ARG A 83 -12.36 11.02 15.37
N CYS A 84 -11.48 10.58 14.48
CA CYS A 84 -11.08 9.18 14.34
C CYS A 84 -9.58 9.02 14.60
N SER A 85 -9.18 7.87 15.15
CA SER A 85 -7.76 7.53 15.28
C SER A 85 -7.14 7.19 13.92
N ALA A 86 -5.80 7.23 13.83
CA ALA A 86 -5.07 7.07 12.58
C ALA A 86 -5.36 5.76 11.83
N ILE A 87 -5.51 4.64 12.55
CA ILE A 87 -5.76 3.32 11.96
C ILE A 87 -7.09 3.28 11.17
N PRO A 88 -8.28 3.47 11.80
CA PRO A 88 -9.55 3.41 11.07
C PRO A 88 -9.64 4.48 9.98
N LEU A 89 -9.04 5.66 10.20
CA LEU A 89 -9.02 6.72 9.21
C LEU A 89 -8.22 6.33 7.96
N PHE A 90 -7.05 5.71 8.15
CA PHE A 90 -6.20 5.24 7.05
C PHE A 90 -6.86 4.09 6.26
N PHE A 91 -7.37 3.06 6.95
CA PHE A 91 -7.98 1.92 6.25
C PHE A 91 -9.32 2.29 5.61
N GLY A 92 -10.14 3.12 6.27
CA GLY A 92 -11.39 3.61 5.71
C GLY A 92 -11.17 4.44 4.44
N ASP A 93 -10.16 5.31 4.45
CA ASP A 93 -9.72 6.07 3.29
C ASP A 93 -9.35 5.18 2.10
N GLN A 94 -8.53 4.14 2.31
CA GLN A 94 -8.14 3.22 1.24
C GLN A 94 -9.32 2.41 0.72
N VAL A 95 -10.22 1.93 1.61
CA VAL A 95 -11.43 1.21 1.20
C VAL A 95 -12.32 2.11 0.33
N LEU A 96 -12.55 3.36 0.71
CA LEU A 96 -13.37 4.29 -0.07
C LEU A 96 -12.79 4.55 -1.47
N HIS A 97 -11.47 4.72 -1.58
CA HIS A 97 -10.82 4.89 -2.88
C HIS A 97 -10.96 3.65 -3.77
N LEU A 98 -10.74 2.46 -3.22
CA LEU A 98 -10.92 1.20 -3.94
C LEU A 98 -12.37 1.02 -4.40
N LEU A 99 -13.35 1.31 -3.55
CA LEU A 99 -14.77 1.28 -3.90
C LEU A 99 -15.11 2.28 -5.00
N ALA A 100 -14.53 3.48 -4.98
CA ALA A 100 -14.75 4.48 -6.01
C ALA A 100 -14.20 4.04 -7.38
N ILE A 101 -13.01 3.42 -7.40
CA ILE A 101 -12.44 2.83 -8.62
C ILE A 101 -13.33 1.71 -9.14
N LEU A 102 -13.75 0.78 -8.27
CA LEU A 102 -14.64 -0.32 -8.64
C LEU A 102 -15.97 0.21 -9.19
N ALA A 103 -16.58 1.20 -8.52
CA ALA A 103 -17.81 1.82 -8.97
C ALA A 103 -17.65 2.49 -10.34
N ALA A 104 -16.57 3.26 -10.56
CA ALA A 104 -16.32 3.92 -11.83
C ALA A 104 -16.14 2.93 -12.99
N VAL A 105 -15.42 1.83 -12.77
CA VAL A 105 -15.27 0.76 -13.77
C VAL A 105 -16.60 0.04 -14.01
N GLY A 106 -17.35 -0.28 -12.95
CA GLY A 106 -18.62 -1.01 -13.04
C GLY A 106 -19.80 -0.21 -13.59
N LEU A 107 -19.75 1.13 -13.52
CA LEU A 107 -20.72 2.00 -14.19
C LEU A 107 -20.43 2.13 -15.69
N TYR A 108 -19.18 1.95 -16.10
CA TYR A 108 -18.77 2.06 -17.50
C TYR A 108 -18.82 0.72 -18.24
N PHE A 109 -18.44 -0.37 -17.57
CA PHE A 109 -18.45 -1.72 -18.10
C PHE A 109 -19.45 -2.59 -17.36
N THR A 110 -20.13 -3.48 -18.06
CA THR A 110 -20.92 -4.55 -17.42
C THR A 110 -19.98 -5.54 -16.72
N TRP A 111 -20.27 -5.83 -15.45
CA TRP A 111 -19.48 -6.81 -14.68
C TRP A 111 -19.59 -8.20 -15.29
N ASP A 112 -18.47 -8.68 -15.82
CA ASP A 112 -18.30 -10.06 -16.21
C ASP A 112 -17.41 -10.78 -15.19
N TRP A 113 -18.04 -11.45 -14.25
CA TRP A 113 -17.37 -12.20 -13.19
C TRP A 113 -16.60 -13.41 -13.71
N SER A 114 -16.97 -13.94 -14.88
CA SER A 114 -16.31 -15.12 -15.47
C SER A 114 -14.92 -14.79 -16.01
N ASN A 115 -14.72 -13.55 -16.48
CA ASN A 115 -13.47 -13.06 -17.06
C ASN A 115 -12.63 -12.23 -16.08
N LEU A 116 -13.01 -12.14 -14.80
CA LEU A 116 -12.28 -11.35 -13.80
C LEU A 116 -10.84 -11.84 -13.58
N LEU A 117 -10.62 -13.16 -13.71
CA LEU A 117 -9.32 -13.81 -13.54
C LEU A 117 -8.55 -13.98 -14.86
N GLN A 118 -9.19 -13.74 -16.02
CA GLN A 118 -8.54 -13.74 -17.33
C GLN A 118 -7.81 -12.41 -17.54
N LEU A 119 -6.74 -12.24 -16.79
CA LEU A 119 -5.81 -11.15 -16.98
C LEU A 119 -4.96 -11.43 -18.23
N GLN A 120 -4.53 -10.38 -18.91
CA GLN A 120 -3.62 -10.48 -20.06
C GLN A 120 -2.21 -9.95 -19.73
N ASP A 121 -2.09 -9.03 -18.76
CA ASP A 121 -0.83 -8.34 -18.46
C ASP A 121 -0.15 -8.87 -17.19
N LYS A 122 0.67 -9.93 -17.34
CA LYS A 122 1.49 -10.50 -16.25
C LYS A 122 2.38 -9.46 -15.57
N TRP A 123 2.93 -8.53 -16.36
CA TRP A 123 3.80 -7.47 -15.88
C TRP A 123 3.08 -6.47 -14.99
N LEU A 124 1.83 -6.14 -15.31
CA LEU A 124 1.07 -5.18 -14.54
C LEU A 124 0.72 -5.72 -13.14
N VAL A 125 0.39 -7.02 -13.08
CA VAL A 125 0.21 -7.74 -11.81
C VAL A 125 1.49 -7.74 -10.99
N LEU A 126 2.63 -8.03 -11.61
CA LEU A 126 3.93 -8.05 -10.94
C LEU A 126 4.31 -6.66 -10.39
N ILE A 127 4.17 -5.61 -11.19
CA ILE A 127 4.47 -4.23 -10.77
C ILE A 127 3.55 -3.82 -9.61
N LEU A 128 2.26 -4.14 -9.69
CA LEU A 128 1.32 -3.89 -8.60
C LEU A 128 1.73 -4.62 -7.31
N ALA A 129 2.10 -5.90 -7.41
CA ALA A 129 2.58 -6.66 -6.26
C ALA A 129 3.84 -6.04 -5.63
N ILE A 130 4.80 -5.58 -6.45
CA ILE A 130 6.00 -4.89 -5.95
C ILE A 130 5.64 -3.58 -5.24
N VAL A 131 4.73 -2.76 -5.80
CA VAL A 131 4.27 -1.53 -5.14
C VAL A 131 3.57 -1.85 -3.80
N LEU A 132 2.73 -2.88 -3.77
CA LEU A 132 2.04 -3.33 -2.56
C LEU A 132 3.03 -3.81 -1.49
N LEU A 133 4.02 -4.62 -1.86
CA LEU A 133 5.04 -5.17 -0.94
C LEU A 133 6.00 -4.10 -0.41
N THR A 134 6.28 -3.06 -1.21
CA THR A 134 7.27 -2.05 -0.84
C THR A 134 6.61 -0.89 -0.09
N SER A 135 5.93 -0.02 -0.83
CA SER A 135 5.49 1.30 -0.37
C SER A 135 4.19 1.21 0.43
N VAL A 136 3.20 0.45 -0.06
CA VAL A 136 1.91 0.31 0.61
C VAL A 136 2.07 -0.43 1.94
N SER A 137 2.72 -1.59 1.92
CA SER A 137 3.02 -2.36 3.14
C SER A 137 3.86 -1.55 4.12
N GLY A 138 4.86 -0.79 3.64
CA GLY A 138 5.67 0.08 4.51
C GLY A 138 4.82 1.12 5.24
N MET A 139 3.91 1.79 4.54
CA MET A 139 2.98 2.75 5.15
C MET A 139 1.98 2.07 6.09
N MET A 140 1.42 0.93 5.71
CA MET A 140 0.54 0.13 6.56
C MET A 140 1.22 -0.22 7.88
N MET A 141 2.48 -0.69 7.84
CA MET A 141 3.25 -1.00 9.04
C MET A 141 3.48 0.25 9.90
N LYS A 142 3.79 1.40 9.29
CA LYS A 142 3.95 2.67 10.01
C LYS A 142 2.67 3.08 10.75
N VAL A 143 1.50 2.92 10.12
CA VAL A 143 0.20 3.26 10.72
C VAL A 143 -0.23 2.24 11.78
N LEU A 144 -0.11 0.94 11.49
CA LEU A 144 -0.52 -0.11 12.43
C LEU A 144 0.31 -0.07 13.71
N LEU A 145 1.61 0.20 13.59
CA LEU A 145 2.53 0.24 14.71
C LEU A 145 2.61 1.62 15.39
N SER A 146 1.87 2.63 14.92
CA SER A 146 1.92 3.99 15.48
C SER A 146 1.41 4.10 16.91
N LYS A 147 0.75 3.06 17.44
CA LYS A 147 0.26 2.98 18.83
C LYS A 147 1.38 2.74 19.84
N TRP A 148 2.51 2.21 19.39
CA TRP A 148 3.67 1.98 20.25
C TRP A 148 4.59 3.20 20.14
N ASP A 149 4.62 4.00 21.21
CA ASP A 149 5.52 5.14 21.31
C ASP A 149 6.97 4.65 21.50
N LEU A 150 7.77 4.75 20.44
CA LEU A 150 9.19 4.41 20.44
C LEU A 150 10.09 5.66 20.32
N ASN A 151 9.56 6.86 20.54
CA ASN A 151 10.30 8.11 20.32
C ASN A 151 11.58 8.24 21.16
N HIS A 152 11.77 7.41 22.18
CA HIS A 152 13.00 7.32 22.98
C HIS A 152 14.13 6.49 22.34
N PHE A 153 13.87 5.75 21.25
CA PHE A 153 14.78 4.70 20.75
C PHE A 153 15.43 4.99 19.39
N GLU A 154 14.98 5.99 18.62
CA GLU A 154 15.41 6.11 17.22
C GLU A 154 15.71 7.55 16.76
N GLY A 155 16.82 7.72 16.04
CA GLY A 155 17.13 8.90 15.23
C GLY A 155 16.81 8.68 13.75
N GLU A 156 16.74 9.75 12.94
CA GLU A 156 16.29 9.70 11.53
C GLU A 156 17.02 8.67 10.64
N ALA A 157 18.30 8.41 10.89
CA ALA A 157 19.07 7.42 10.14
C ALA A 157 18.61 5.97 10.43
N LEU A 158 18.19 5.69 11.66
CA LEU A 158 17.69 4.38 12.07
C LEU A 158 16.30 4.10 11.47
N GLU A 159 15.42 5.12 11.40
CA GLU A 159 14.08 5.00 10.80
C GLU A 159 14.17 4.59 9.31
N LYS A 160 15.08 5.22 8.55
CA LYS A 160 15.31 4.86 7.14
C LYS A 160 15.84 3.43 6.99
N ALA A 161 16.81 3.04 7.82
CA ALA A 161 17.37 1.69 7.80
C ALA A 161 16.31 0.62 8.10
N GLY A 162 15.43 0.88 9.07
CA GLY A 162 14.29 0.02 9.40
C GLY A 162 13.32 -0.16 8.22
N TRP A 163 13.02 0.92 7.49
CA TRP A 163 12.18 0.85 6.29
C TRP A 163 12.78 -0.05 5.20
N TYR A 164 14.06 0.16 4.85
CA TYR A 164 14.75 -0.66 3.85
C TYR A 164 14.84 -2.13 4.26
N LYS A 165 15.17 -2.41 5.53
CA LYS A 165 15.18 -3.77 6.07
C LYS A 165 13.84 -4.46 5.88
N GLY A 166 12.75 -3.78 6.24
CA GLY A 166 11.40 -4.32 6.08
C GLY A 166 11.04 -4.60 4.62
N VAL A 167 11.44 -3.72 3.70
CA VAL A 167 11.26 -3.94 2.26
C VAL A 167 12.01 -5.19 1.79
N LEU A 168 13.28 -5.34 2.15
CA LEU A 168 14.09 -6.50 1.77
C LEU A 168 13.48 -7.81 2.27
N GLU A 169 13.06 -7.87 3.53
CA GLU A 169 12.42 -9.07 4.11
C GLU A 169 11.15 -9.47 3.33
N ARG A 170 10.30 -8.51 2.98
CA ARG A 170 9.07 -8.79 2.21
C ARG A 170 9.38 -9.23 0.78
N LEU A 171 10.41 -8.67 0.14
CA LEU A 171 10.86 -9.10 -1.19
C LEU A 171 11.50 -10.50 -1.18
N PHE A 172 12.24 -10.87 -0.13
CA PHE A 172 12.73 -12.23 0.04
C PHE A 172 11.58 -13.23 0.20
N ILE A 173 10.58 -12.90 1.04
CA ILE A 173 9.37 -13.73 1.18
C ILE A 173 8.67 -13.90 -0.17
N PHE A 174 8.50 -12.80 -0.92
CA PHE A 174 7.92 -12.86 -2.26
C PHE A 174 8.71 -13.78 -3.20
N GLY A 175 10.04 -13.65 -3.25
CA GLY A 175 10.92 -14.50 -4.05
C GLY A 175 10.84 -15.97 -3.66
N PHE A 176 10.77 -16.30 -2.37
CA PHE A 176 10.59 -17.67 -1.89
C PHE A 176 9.24 -18.25 -2.31
N VAL A 177 8.15 -17.49 -2.22
CA VAL A 177 6.82 -17.95 -2.68
C VAL A 177 6.82 -18.16 -4.19
N PHE A 178 7.33 -17.20 -4.96
CA PHE A 178 7.35 -17.29 -6.43
C PHE A 178 8.23 -18.41 -6.97
N SER A 179 9.32 -18.74 -6.28
CA SER A 179 10.21 -19.85 -6.64
C SER A 179 9.79 -21.20 -6.05
N GLY A 180 8.71 -21.26 -5.28
CA GLY A 180 8.23 -22.49 -4.62
C GLY A 180 9.02 -22.92 -3.38
N HIS A 181 9.96 -22.11 -2.89
CA HIS A 181 10.81 -22.40 -1.73
C HIS A 181 10.18 -21.93 -0.40
N TRP A 182 9.02 -22.47 -0.05
CA TRP A 182 8.30 -22.11 1.19
C TRP A 182 9.14 -22.25 2.46
N ALA A 183 10.07 -23.21 2.50
CA ALA A 183 11.01 -23.40 3.61
C ALA A 183 11.91 -22.17 3.87
N GLY A 184 12.22 -21.38 2.83
CA GLY A 184 13.03 -20.15 2.95
C GLY A 184 12.38 -19.09 3.83
N ILE A 185 11.04 -19.04 3.87
CA ILE A 185 10.28 -18.15 4.75
C ILE A 185 10.50 -18.56 6.22
N GLY A 186 10.46 -19.86 6.51
CA GLY A 186 10.73 -20.41 7.84
C GLY A 186 12.15 -20.11 8.31
N PHE A 187 13.14 -20.25 7.42
CA PHE A 187 14.53 -19.87 7.69
C PHE A 187 14.66 -18.38 8.04
N LEU A 188 14.00 -17.50 7.27
CA LEU A 188 14.06 -16.06 7.48
C LEU A 188 13.39 -15.63 8.82
N ILE A 189 12.31 -16.31 9.22
CA ILE A 189 11.67 -16.14 10.55
C ILE A 189 12.60 -16.62 11.67
N ALA A 190 13.20 -17.80 11.51
CA ALA A 190 14.07 -18.41 12.52
C ALA A 190 15.34 -17.56 12.73
N ALA A 191 16.02 -17.17 11.65
CA ALA A 191 17.20 -16.32 11.70
C ALA A 191 16.91 -15.00 12.44
N LYS A 192 15.79 -14.34 12.12
CA LYS A 192 15.39 -13.09 12.78
C LYS A 192 15.06 -13.31 14.26
N SER A 193 14.44 -14.43 14.61
CA SER A 193 14.16 -14.78 16.02
C SER A 193 15.45 -14.99 16.80
N ILE A 194 16.43 -15.72 16.26
CA ILE A 194 17.72 -16.00 16.90
C ILE A 194 18.49 -14.71 17.21
N PHE A 195 18.67 -13.83 16.22
CA PHE A 195 19.36 -12.56 16.44
C PHE A 195 18.65 -11.69 17.48
N ARG A 196 17.32 -11.81 17.58
CA ARG A 196 16.54 -10.97 18.49
C ARG A 196 16.43 -11.50 19.91
N PHE A 197 16.50 -12.82 20.12
CA PHE A 197 16.54 -13.40 21.47
C PHE A 197 17.75 -12.88 22.27
N ASN A 198 18.90 -12.68 21.62
CA ASN A 198 20.11 -12.18 22.27
C ASN A 198 20.03 -10.69 22.68
N ASP A 199 19.34 -9.87 21.89
CA ASP A 199 19.15 -8.44 22.16
C ASP A 199 17.99 -8.17 23.14
N LEU A 200 16.89 -8.93 23.02
CA LEU A 200 15.72 -8.78 23.89
C LEU A 200 15.95 -9.31 25.30
N SER A 201 16.88 -10.26 25.51
CA SER A 201 17.25 -10.72 26.86
C SER A 201 18.01 -9.64 27.65
N LYS A 202 18.49 -8.57 26.99
CA LYS A 202 19.18 -7.43 27.61
C LYS A 202 18.26 -6.22 27.83
N SER A 203 17.17 -6.09 27.08
CA SER A 203 16.23 -4.97 27.20
C SER A 203 15.11 -5.29 28.21
N LYS A 204 14.99 -4.51 29.28
CA LYS A 204 13.87 -4.60 30.24
C LYS A 204 12.52 -4.10 29.67
N ASP A 205 12.49 -3.65 28.41
CA ASP A 205 11.33 -2.98 27.81
C ASP A 205 10.40 -3.94 27.06
N ARG A 206 9.37 -4.41 27.77
CA ARG A 206 8.26 -5.21 27.22
C ARG A 206 7.60 -4.59 25.99
N LYS A 207 7.50 -3.25 25.92
CA LYS A 207 6.89 -2.54 24.78
C LYS A 207 7.68 -2.71 23.48
N LEU A 208 9.01 -2.68 23.55
CA LEU A 208 9.88 -2.89 22.40
C LEU A 208 9.75 -4.34 21.91
N THR A 209 9.78 -5.32 22.83
CA THR A 209 9.58 -6.73 22.51
C THR A 209 8.30 -6.98 21.75
N GLU A 210 7.18 -6.44 22.23
CA GLU A 210 5.86 -6.56 21.61
C GLU A 210 5.82 -5.86 20.24
N TYR A 211 6.33 -4.61 20.14
CA TYR A 211 6.40 -3.87 18.87
C TYR A 211 7.11 -4.67 17.79
N VAL A 212 8.32 -5.17 18.07
CA VAL A 212 9.08 -5.85 17.03
C VAL A 212 8.46 -7.23 16.74
N LEU A 213 7.77 -7.89 17.69
CA LEU A 213 7.19 -9.23 17.47
C LEU A 213 5.95 -9.13 16.59
N ILE A 214 5.02 -8.26 16.99
CA ILE A 214 3.80 -7.97 16.26
C ILE A 214 4.16 -7.40 14.88
N GLY A 215 5.13 -6.49 14.82
CA GLY A 215 5.60 -5.88 13.58
C GLY A 215 6.13 -6.90 12.57
N THR A 216 6.98 -7.84 13.00
CA THR A 216 7.49 -8.89 12.11
C THR A 216 6.35 -9.80 11.62
N LEU A 217 5.49 -10.28 12.52
CA LEU A 217 4.43 -11.22 12.18
C LEU A 217 3.42 -10.60 11.19
N LEU A 218 2.99 -9.35 11.44
CA LEU A 218 2.10 -8.63 10.54
C LEU A 218 2.75 -8.38 9.17
N SER A 219 4.01 -7.92 9.14
CA SER A 219 4.72 -7.64 7.89
C SER A 219 4.91 -8.91 7.06
N TYR A 220 5.20 -10.05 7.69
CA TYR A 220 5.40 -11.32 6.99
C TYR A 220 4.06 -11.90 6.51
N GLY A 221 3.02 -11.82 7.34
CA GLY A 221 1.66 -12.20 6.96
C GLY A 221 1.18 -11.43 5.73
N LEU A 222 1.37 -10.10 5.72
CA LEU A 222 1.01 -9.26 4.58
C LEU A 222 1.80 -9.62 3.32
N ALA A 223 3.11 -9.86 3.44
CA ALA A 223 3.93 -10.27 2.30
C ALA A 223 3.51 -11.62 1.72
N MET A 224 3.19 -12.59 2.57
CA MET A 224 2.69 -13.90 2.13
C MET A 224 1.34 -13.77 1.41
N LEU A 225 0.41 -12.96 1.92
CA LEU A 225 -0.88 -12.73 1.27
C LEU A 225 -0.73 -12.10 -0.11
N ILE A 226 0.08 -11.04 -0.23
CA ILE A 226 0.34 -10.36 -1.51
C ILE A 226 1.06 -11.30 -2.48
N ALA A 227 2.08 -12.04 -2.02
CA ALA A 227 2.82 -12.97 -2.85
C ALA A 227 1.93 -14.12 -3.37
N PHE A 228 1.10 -14.70 -2.50
CA PHE A 228 0.17 -15.75 -2.88
C PHE A 228 -0.90 -15.24 -3.86
N ALA A 229 -1.49 -14.07 -3.61
CA ALA A 229 -2.45 -13.47 -4.52
C ALA A 229 -1.82 -13.21 -5.90
N CYS A 230 -0.61 -12.65 -5.93
CA CYS A 230 0.13 -12.44 -7.17
C CYS A 230 0.46 -13.75 -7.89
N LEU A 231 0.83 -14.81 -7.16
CA LEU A 231 1.13 -16.13 -7.74
C LEU A 231 -0.13 -16.77 -8.35
N GLN A 232 -1.27 -16.69 -7.66
CA GLN A 232 -2.54 -17.18 -8.20
C GLN A 232 -2.86 -16.44 -9.50
N LEU A 233 -2.88 -15.10 -9.47
CA LEU A 233 -3.13 -14.31 -10.66
C LEU A 233 -2.12 -14.65 -11.78
N TRP A 234 -0.84 -14.83 -11.46
CA TRP A 234 0.20 -15.18 -12.43
C TRP A 234 -0.11 -16.46 -13.21
N TYR A 235 -0.63 -17.50 -12.55
CA TYR A 235 -1.01 -18.76 -13.21
C TYR A 235 -2.30 -18.66 -14.03
N TYR A 236 -3.23 -17.76 -13.67
CA TYR A 236 -4.49 -17.55 -14.40
C TYR A 236 -4.38 -16.53 -15.54
N VAL A 237 -3.30 -15.74 -15.59
CA VAL A 237 -3.00 -14.88 -16.75
C VAL A 237 -2.53 -15.79 -17.89
N GLN A 238 -3.26 -15.80 -19.01
CA GLN A 238 -2.87 -16.54 -20.21
C GLN A 238 -1.74 -15.80 -20.94
#